data_AF-A0A3M0NZ10-F1
#
_entry.id   AF-A0A3M0NZ10-F1
#
_cell.length_a   1.000
_cell.length_b   1.000
_cell.length_c   1.000
_cell.angle_alpha   90.00
_cell.angle_beta   90.00
_cell.angle_gamma   90.00
#
_symmetry.space_group_name_H-M   'P 1'
#
loop_
_entity.id
_entity.type
_entity.pdbx_description
1 polymer ?
#
loop_
_entity_poly.entity_id
_entity_poly.type
_entity_poly.pdbx_seq_one_letter_code
_entity_poly.pdbx_strand_id
1 'polypeptide(L)' 'MFQTLLTFKHNLRAVTNRITSNYSSSCLEGFNRKVKQIECTAFGYANFSNLLSRIRLAENKVKEKEPSSLFAA' A
#
# COMPACT_ATOMS: atom_id res chain seq x y z
N MET A 1 29.11 -21.22 9.48
CA MET A 1 27.93 -21.58 10.31
C MET A 1 27.40 -20.33 11.00
N PHE A 2 26.09 -20.31 11.30
CA PHE A 2 25.26 -19.21 11.81
C PHE A 2 24.78 -18.12 10.83
N GLN A 3 24.43 -18.50 9.60
CA GLN A 3 23.80 -17.58 8.65
C GLN A 3 22.54 -16.89 9.23
N THR A 4 21.74 -17.61 10.02
CA THR A 4 20.55 -17.07 10.67
C THR A 4 20.86 -15.92 11.63
N LEU A 5 21.93 -16.04 12.44
CA LEU A 5 22.35 -14.98 13.37
C LEU A 5 22.91 -13.76 12.62
N LEU A 6 23.62 -13.99 11.52
CA LEU A 6 24.12 -12.92 10.66
C LEU A 6 22.97 -12.15 9.99
N THR A 7 21.98 -12.87 9.47
CA THR A 7 20.75 -12.26 8.93
C THR A 7 19.96 -11.52 10.00
N PHE A 8 19.83 -12.09 11.21
CA PHE A 8 19.17 -11.41 12.32
C PHE A 8 19.91 -10.12 12.72
N LYS A 9 21.25 -10.18 12.84
CA LYS A 9 22.07 -9.00 13.15
C LYS A 9 21.95 -7.92 12.07
N HIS A 10 21.93 -8.30 10.80
CA HIS A 10 21.74 -7.36 9.70
C HIS A 10 20.36 -6.69 9.74
N ASN A 11 19.32 -7.42 10.16
CA ASN A 11 17.93 -6.94 10.19
C ASN A 11 17.46 -6.43 11.57
N LEU A 12 18.38 -6.27 12.53
CA LEU A 12 18.07 -5.88 13.92
C LEU A 12 17.18 -4.64 13.99
N ARG A 13 17.48 -3.61 13.19
CA ARG A 13 16.69 -2.39 13.12
C ARG A 13 15.24 -2.63 12.69
N ALA A 14 15.03 -3.50 11.70
CA ALA A 14 13.67 -3.85 11.26
C ALA A 14 12.92 -4.65 12.33
N VAL A 15 13.62 -5.55 13.03
CA VAL A 15 13.06 -6.32 14.16
C VAL A 15 12.67 -5.38 15.31
N THR A 16 13.55 -4.47 15.72
CA THR A 16 13.26 -3.47 16.75
C THR A 16 12.07 -2.61 16.35
N ASN A 17 12.07 -2.08 15.12
CA ASN A 17 10.95 -1.27 14.61
C ASN A 17 9.62 -2.04 14.63
N ARG A 18 9.64 -3.34 14.33
CA ARG A 18 8.44 -4.18 14.36
C ARG A 18 7.87 -4.34 15.77
N ILE A 19 8.73 -4.35 16.79
CA ILE A 19 8.34 -4.50 18.19
C ILE A 19 7.88 -3.16 18.79
N THR A 20 8.53 -2.06 18.42
CA THR A 20 8.23 -0.72 18.95
C THR A 20 7.11 -0.02 18.21
N SER A 21 6.75 -0.49 17.01
CA SER A 21 5.69 0.11 16.20
C SER A 21 4.32 -0.18 16.77
N ASN A 22 3.50 0.86 16.90
CA ASN A 22 2.08 0.74 17.25
C ASN A 22 1.23 0.13 16.11
N TYR A 23 1.78 0.04 14.89
CA TYR A 23 1.10 -0.58 13.77
C TYR A 23 1.20 -2.11 13.84
N SER A 24 0.05 -2.78 13.81
CA SER A 24 0.01 -4.24 13.73
C SER A 24 0.49 -4.73 12.36
N SER A 25 1.26 -5.83 12.34
CA SER A 25 1.72 -6.41 11.08
C SER A 25 0.58 -6.91 10.21
N SER A 26 -0.53 -7.36 10.82
CA SER A 26 -1.73 -7.80 10.12
C SER A 26 -2.42 -6.67 9.37
N CYS A 27 -2.51 -5.46 9.95
CA CYS A 27 -3.08 -4.30 9.27
C CYS A 27 -2.19 -3.83 8.11
N LEU A 28 -0.87 -3.81 8.30
CA LEU A 28 0.09 -3.46 7.24
C LEU A 28 0.03 -4.44 6.07
N GLU A 29 -0.07 -5.75 6.37
CA GLU A 29 -0.23 -6.78 5.35
C GLU A 29 -1.55 -6.62 4.57
N GLY A 30 -2.65 -6.35 5.29
CA GLY A 30 -3.94 -6.06 4.67
C GLY A 30 -3.90 -4.86 3.73
N PHE A 31 -3.23 -3.77 4.15
CA PHE A 31 -3.04 -2.59 3.31
C PHE A 31 -2.19 -2.90 2.07
N ASN A 32 -1.07 -3.59 2.23
CA ASN A 32 -0.21 -4.00 1.11
C ASN A 32 -0.94 -4.90 0.12
N ARG A 33 -1.83 -5.78 0.59
CA ARG A 33 -2.67 -6.63 -0.27
C ARG A 33 -3.64 -5.80 -1.11
N LYS A 34 -4.28 -4.77 -0.51
CA LYS A 34 -5.15 -3.84 -1.26
C LYS A 34 -4.39 -3.10 -2.34
N VAL A 35 -3.20 -2.57 -2.03
CA VAL A 35 -2.34 -1.89 -3.01
C VAL A 35 -1.97 -2.82 -4.17
N LYS A 36 -1.51 -4.04 -3.87
CA LYS A 36 -1.22 -5.05 -4.90
C LYS A 36 -2.44 -5.40 -5.76
N GLN A 37 -3.63 -5.45 -5.17
CA GLN A 37 -4.85 -5.71 -5.93
C GLN A 37 -5.17 -4.53 -6.88
N ILE A 38 -5.00 -3.28 -6.43
CA ILE A 38 -5.15 -2.09 -7.27
C ILE A 38 -4.17 -2.12 -8.45
N GLU A 39 -2.90 -2.49 -8.21
CA GLU A 39 -1.88 -2.63 -9.25
C GLU A 39 -2.21 -3.76 -10.23
N CYS A 40 -2.72 -4.90 -9.74
CA CYS A 40 -3.09 -6.05 -10.57
C CYS A 40 -4.32 -5.77 -11.45
N THR A 41 -5.33 -5.08 -10.92
CA THR A 41 -6.54 -4.70 -11.69
C THR A 41 -6.25 -3.57 -12.67
N ALA A 42 -5.30 -2.69 -12.37
CA ALA A 42 -4.91 -1.60 -13.25
C ALA A 42 -3.61 -1.95 -13.98
N PHE A 43 -3.72 -2.75 -15.04
CA PHE A 43 -2.66 -3.05 -16.01
C PHE A 43 -2.13 -1.79 -16.78
N GLY A 44 -2.06 -0.59 -16.17
CA GLY A 44 -1.78 0.63 -16.92
C GLY A 44 -1.76 1.97 -16.17
N TYR A 45 -1.47 2.05 -14.87
CA TYR A 45 -1.13 3.36 -14.30
C TYR A 45 0.25 3.80 -14.79
N ALA A 46 0.27 4.55 -15.89
CA ALA A 46 1.48 5.13 -16.47
C ALA A 46 2.18 6.14 -15.54
N ASN A 47 1.48 6.63 -14.52
CA ASN A 47 2.02 7.60 -13.56
C ASN A 47 1.67 7.22 -12.10
N PHE A 48 2.56 7.58 -11.18
CA PHE A 48 2.38 7.32 -9.75
C PHE A 48 1.19 8.09 -9.15
N SER A 49 0.87 9.27 -9.71
CA SER A 49 -0.25 10.11 -9.24
C SER A 49 -1.61 9.41 -9.38
N ASN A 50 -1.82 8.67 -10.47
CA ASN A 50 -3.05 7.92 -10.72
C ASN A 50 -3.17 6.73 -9.77
N LEU A 51 -2.06 6.03 -9.51
CA LEU A 51 -2.01 4.97 -8.49
C LEU A 51 -2.36 5.52 -7.10
N LEU A 52 -1.73 6.64 -6.71
CA LEU A 52 -1.98 7.28 -5.42
C LEU A 52 -3.44 7.75 -5.27
N SER A 53 -4.01 8.30 -6.33
CA SER A 53 -5.42 8.73 -6.34
C SER A 53 -6.37 7.57 -6.11
N ARG A 54 -6.09 6.41 -6.71
CA ARG A 54 -6.89 5.18 -6.55
C ARG A 54 -6.76 4.54 -5.19
N ILE A 55 -5.55 4.54 -4.60
CA ILE A 55 -5.34 4.12 -3.21
C ILE A 55 -6.15 5.01 -2.26
N ARG A 56 -6.15 6.33 -2.47
CA ARG A 56 -6.92 7.28 -1.65
C ARG A 56 -8.44 7.09 -1.78
N LEU A 57 -8.90 6.76 -2.99
CA LEU A 57 -10.31 6.46 -3.26
C LEU A 57 -10.74 5.14 -2.60
N ALA A 58 -9.93 4.08 -2.69
CA ALA A 58 -10.19 2.80 -2.04
C ALA A 58 -10.21 2.91 -0.50
N GLU A 59 -9.42 3.83 0.06
CA GLU A 59 -9.42 4.16 1.48
C GLU A 59 -10.59 5.09 1.89
N ASN A 60 -11.49 5.45 0.97
CA ASN A 60 -12.60 6.40 1.15
C ASN A 60 -12.15 7.79 1.67
N LYS A 61 -10.88 8.16 1.46
CA LYS A 61 -10.33 9.46 1.87
C LYS A 61 -10.66 10.58 0.88
N VAL A 62 -11.22 10.23 -0.28
CA VAL A 62 -11.65 11.15 -1.34
C VAL A 62 -12.96 10.60 -1.90
N LYS A 63 -14.01 11.43 -2.00
CA LYS A 63 -15.26 11.07 -2.70
C LYS A 63 -15.00 11.09 -4.21
N GLU A 64 -15.60 10.16 -4.95
CA GLU A 64 -15.61 10.24 -6.41
C GLU A 64 -16.08 11.64 -6.83
N LYS A 65 -15.37 12.26 -7.78
CA LYS A 65 -15.93 13.43 -8.45
C LYS A 65 -17.12 12.91 -9.24
N GLU A 66 -18.30 13.45 -8.93
CA GLU A 66 -19.48 13.35 -9.79
C GLU A 66 -19.04 13.49 -11.26
N PRO A 67 -19.49 12.61 -12.16
CA PRO A 67 -19.14 12.73 -13.56
C PRO A 67 -19.59 14.12 -14.01
N SER A 68 -18.61 14.97 -14.37
CA SER A 68 -18.87 16.24 -15.02
C SER A 68 -19.83 15.97 -16.17
N SER A 69 -20.92 16.73 -16.24
CA SER A 69 -22.12 16.61 -17.08
C SER A 69 -21.89 16.64 -18.61
N LEU A 70 -20.73 16.20 -19.07
CA LEU A 70 -20.27 16.13 -20.45
C LEU A 70 -20.74 14.87 -21.20
N PHE A 71 -21.50 13.99 -20.55
CA PHE A 71 -22.14 12.83 -21.19
C PHE A 71 -23.68 12.85 -21.07
N ALA A 72 -24.27 13.98 -20.71
CA ALA A 72 -25.72 14.20 -20.81
C ALA A 72 -26.04 14.91 -22.13
N ALA A 73 -25.92 14.19 -23.24
CA ALA A 73 -26.44 14.58 -24.55
C ALA A 73 -26.92 13.33 -25.29
#